data_AF-A0A7V8NP60-F1
#
_entry.id   AF-A0A7V8NP60-F1
#
_cell.length_a   1.000
_cell.length_b   1.000
_cell.length_c   1.000
_cell.angle_alpha   90.00
_cell.angle_beta   90.00
_cell.angle_gamma   90.00
#
_symmetry.space_group_name_H-M   'P 1'
#
loop_
_entity.id
_entity.type
_entity.pdbx_description
1 polymer ?
#
loop_
_entity_poly.entity_id
_entity_poly.type
_entity_poly.pdbx_seq_one_letter_code
_entity_poly.pdbx_strand_id
1 'polypeptide(L)'
;CSLLNGSRRADDVRKLVAGKSIPTPAGETSVTISLGVTSTGHGRYCTPAEFLQEADKSLYAAKKNGRNRVEVFAPEAKSSGAGQS
;
A
#
# COMPACT_ATOMS: atom_id res chain seq x y z
N CYS A 1 5.95 -13.42 -6.14
CA CYS A 1 4.81 -12.87 -5.39
C CYS A 1 3.82 -12.22 -6.35
N SER A 2 2.51 -12.37 -6.12
CA SER A 2 1.47 -11.71 -6.95
C SER A 2 0.90 -10.52 -6.18
N LEU A 3 0.87 -9.35 -6.83
CA LEU A 3 0.37 -8.09 -6.24
C LEU A 3 -1.08 -8.24 -5.75
N LEU A 4 -1.91 -9.01 -6.47
CA LEU A 4 -3.30 -9.29 -6.10
C LEU A 4 -3.42 -10.06 -4.78
N ASN A 5 -2.60 -11.10 -4.59
CA ASN A 5 -2.59 -11.86 -3.35
C ASN A 5 -2.08 -11.00 -2.19
N GLY A 6 -1.06 -10.16 -2.45
CA GLY A 6 -0.55 -9.20 -1.46
C GLY A 6 -1.61 -8.19 -1.02
N SER A 7 -2.33 -7.59 -1.96
CA SER A 7 -3.37 -6.60 -1.65
C SER A 7 -4.55 -7.20 -0.89
N ARG A 8 -4.98 -8.43 -1.25
CA ARG A 8 -6.03 -9.15 -0.52
C ARG A 8 -5.63 -9.38 0.94
N ARG A 9 -4.42 -9.88 1.18
CA ARG A 9 -3.93 -10.12 2.55
C ARG A 9 -3.80 -8.83 3.35
N ALA A 10 -3.35 -7.75 2.72
CA ALA A 10 -3.32 -6.44 3.35
C ALA A 10 -4.73 -5.96 3.75
N ASP A 11 -5.74 -6.18 2.90
CA ASP A 11 -7.12 -5.79 3.21
C ASP A 11 -7.73 -6.64 4.33
N ASP A 12 -7.40 -7.94 4.40
CA ASP A 12 -7.78 -8.80 5.53
C ASP A 12 -7.24 -8.25 6.85
N VAL A 13 -5.95 -7.87 6.89
CA VAL A 13 -5.32 -7.26 8.09
C VAL A 13 -5.97 -5.93 8.43
N ARG A 14 -6.25 -5.08 7.43
CA ARG A 14 -6.94 -3.80 7.63
C ARG A 14 -8.30 -3.98 8.30
N LYS A 15 -9.11 -4.91 7.81
CA LYS A 15 -10.43 -5.23 8.39
C LYS A 15 -10.31 -5.81 9.79
N LEU A 16 -9.34 -6.68 10.03
CA LEU A 16 -9.07 -7.25 11.35
C LEU A 16 -8.76 -6.16 12.38
N VAL A 17 -7.91 -5.19 12.03
CA VAL A 17 -7.57 -4.09 12.94
C VAL A 17 -8.76 -3.17 13.16
N ALA A 18 -9.46 -2.78 12.09
CA ALA A 18 -10.62 -1.89 12.19
C ALA A 18 -11.79 -2.49 13.00
N GLY A 19 -11.90 -3.82 13.06
CA GLY A 19 -12.94 -4.53 13.82
C GLY A 19 -12.58 -4.83 15.27
N LYS A 20 -11.39 -4.45 15.76
CA LYS A 20 -10.96 -4.72 17.14
C LYS A 20 -10.93 -3.44 17.97
N SER A 21 -11.65 -3.46 19.09
CA SER A 21 -11.50 -2.48 20.16
C SER A 21 -10.22 -2.74 20.93
N ILE A 22 -9.49 -1.67 21.27
CA ILE A 22 -8.25 -1.70 22.04
C ILE A 22 -8.55 -1.12 23.43
N PRO A 23 -8.49 -1.93 24.49
CA PRO A 23 -8.60 -1.42 25.86
C PRO A 23 -7.41 -0.54 26.20
N THR A 24 -7.68 0.64 26.74
CA THR A 24 -6.67 1.55 27.28
C THR A 24 -7.07 2.00 28.69
N PRO A 25 -6.15 2.54 29.51
CA PRO A 25 -6.52 3.11 30.81
C PRO A 25 -7.57 4.22 30.75
N ALA A 26 -7.72 4.88 29.59
CA ALA A 26 -8.72 5.92 29.36
C ALA A 26 -10.06 5.39 28.80
N GLY A 27 -10.19 4.06 28.66
CA GLY A 27 -11.35 3.39 28.05
C GLY A 27 -11.01 2.66 26.77
N GLU A 28 -12.04 2.14 26.10
CA GLU A 28 -11.91 1.46 24.82
C GLU A 28 -11.71 2.46 23.67
N THR A 29 -10.76 2.16 22.78
CA THR A 29 -10.54 2.96 21.56
C THR A 29 -10.47 2.06 20.33
N SER A 30 -10.88 2.59 19.18
CA SER A 30 -10.81 1.91 17.90
C SER A 30 -9.88 2.66 16.97
N VAL A 31 -9.02 1.92 16.27
CA VAL A 31 -8.06 2.48 15.30
C VAL A 31 -8.24 1.82 13.94
N THR A 32 -7.75 2.50 12.91
CA THR A 32 -7.69 1.94 11.55
C THR A 32 -6.27 2.09 11.02
N ILE A 33 -5.92 1.26 10.04
CA ILE A 33 -4.63 1.31 9.35
C ILE A 33 -4.83 1.59 7.87
N SER A 34 -3.86 2.28 7.27
CA SER A 34 -3.74 2.43 5.82
C SER A 34 -2.50 1.67 5.38
N LEU A 35 -2.54 1.01 4.22
CA LEU A 35 -1.48 0.11 3.78
C LEU A 35 -1.13 0.40 2.32
N GLY A 36 0.17 0.39 2.01
CA GLY A 36 0.69 0.42 0.64
C GLY A 36 1.31 -0.92 0.29
N VAL A 37 0.98 -1.47 -0.88
CA VAL A 37 1.45 -2.79 -1.32
C VAL A 37 2.16 -2.68 -2.66
N THR A 38 3.38 -3.22 -2.74
CA THR A 38 4.09 -3.47 -4.00
C THR A 38 4.50 -4.94 -4.10
N SER A 39 4.91 -5.39 -5.28
CA SER A 39 5.41 -6.75 -5.53
C SER A 39 6.47 -6.72 -6.61
N THR A 40 7.51 -7.54 -6.45
CA THR A 40 8.47 -7.83 -7.51
C THR A 40 7.81 -8.86 -8.45
N GLY A 41 7.47 -8.42 -9.67
CA GLY A 41 6.80 -9.25 -10.66
C GLY A 41 7.08 -8.76 -12.09
N HIS A 42 6.96 -9.67 -13.06
CA HIS A 42 7.09 -9.40 -14.50
C HIS A 42 8.46 -8.87 -14.96
N GLY A 43 9.56 -9.47 -14.50
CA GLY A 43 10.90 -9.13 -15.00
C GLY A 43 11.40 -7.74 -14.62
N ARG A 44 10.66 -7.04 -13.74
CA ARG A 44 11.09 -5.76 -13.18
C ARG A 44 12.07 -6.01 -12.05
N TYR A 45 13.32 -5.67 -12.29
CA TYR A 45 14.35 -5.58 -11.27
C TYR A 45 14.20 -4.24 -10.55
N CYS A 46 14.12 -4.27 -9.24
CA CYS A 46 14.22 -3.10 -8.38
C CYS A 46 15.13 -3.44 -7.21
N THR A 47 15.86 -2.44 -6.73
CA THR A 47 16.62 -2.54 -5.49
C THR A 47 15.67 -2.63 -4.30
N PRO A 48 16.12 -3.14 -3.13
CA PRO A 48 15.32 -3.12 -1.91
C PRO A 48 14.84 -1.72 -1.52
N ALA A 49 15.66 -0.68 -1.77
CA ALA A 49 15.30 0.71 -1.49
C ALA A 49 14.14 1.21 -2.40
N GLU A 50 14.19 0.90 -3.69
CA GLU A 50 13.10 1.22 -4.62
C GLU A 50 11.81 0.46 -4.26
N PHE A 51 11.94 -0.81 -3.88
CA PHE A 51 10.80 -1.62 -3.43
C PHE A 51 10.09 -1.02 -2.21
N LEU A 52 10.86 -0.55 -1.22
CA LEU A 52 10.31 0.16 -0.07
C LEU A 52 9.69 1.50 -0.46
N GLN A 53 10.35 2.26 -1.34
CA GLN A 53 9.82 3.53 -1.81
C GLN A 53 8.46 3.38 -2.51
N GLU A 54 8.24 2.30 -3.25
CA GLU A 54 6.96 2.00 -3.91
C GLU A 54 5.84 1.66 -2.92
N ALA A 55 6.16 0.87 -1.89
CA ALA A 55 5.24 0.61 -0.79
C ALA A 55 4.87 1.93 -0.08
N ASP A 56 5.85 2.78 0.19
CA ASP A 56 5.65 4.08 0.84
C ASP A 56 4.82 5.05 0.01
N LYS A 57 5.07 5.14 -1.31
CA LYS A 57 4.25 5.92 -2.24
C LYS A 57 2.80 5.47 -2.20
N SER A 58 2.56 4.16 -2.24
CA SER A 58 1.22 3.58 -2.16
C SER A 58 0.58 3.86 -0.79
N LEU A 59 1.32 3.73 0.30
CA LEU A 59 0.85 4.05 1.65
C LEU A 59 0.47 5.52 1.78
N TYR A 60 1.25 6.41 1.18
CA TYR A 60 0.98 7.83 1.16
C TYR A 60 -0.28 8.15 0.35
N ALA A 61 -0.47 7.51 -0.80
CA ALA A 61 -1.72 7.58 -1.57
C ALA A 61 -2.91 7.13 -0.72
N ALA A 62 -2.79 6.02 0.03
CA ALA A 62 -3.87 5.53 0.88
C ALA A 62 -4.27 6.55 1.96
N LYS A 63 -3.28 7.24 2.54
CA LYS A 63 -3.51 8.33 3.51
C LYS A 63 -4.18 9.53 2.86
N LYS A 64 -3.72 9.96 1.68
CA LYS A 64 -4.29 11.10 0.93
C LYS A 64 -5.72 10.83 0.47
N ASN A 65 -6.02 9.62 0.05
CA ASN A 65 -7.33 9.24 -0.51
C ASN A 65 -8.40 8.97 0.57
N GLY A 66 -8.13 9.26 1.84
CA GLY A 66 -9.13 9.15 2.92
C GLY A 66 -8.84 8.10 3.98
N ARG A 67 -7.63 7.53 4.02
CA ARG A 67 -7.18 6.53 5.02
C ARG A 67 -8.05 5.26 4.99
N ASN A 68 -7.84 4.37 5.98
CA ASN A 68 -8.52 3.08 6.16
C ASN A 68 -8.72 2.30 4.85
N ARG A 69 -7.65 2.19 4.05
CA ARG A 69 -7.66 1.52 2.74
C ARG A 69 -6.31 0.93 2.38
N VAL A 70 -6.33 0.07 1.37
CA VAL A 70 -5.15 -0.47 0.72
C VAL A 70 -5.01 0.21 -0.64
N GLU A 71 -3.82 0.73 -0.94
CA GLU A 71 -3.44 1.15 -2.28
C GLU A 71 -2.33 0.24 -2.78
N VAL A 72 -2.36 -0.08 -4.07
CA VAL A 72 -1.34 -0.91 -4.72
C VAL A 72 -0.46 -0.04 -5.60
N PHE A 73 0.83 -0.36 -5.66
CA PHE A 73 1.74 0.32 -6.56
C PHE A 73 1.35 0.00 -8.01
N ALA A 74 0.88 1.02 -8.72
CA ALA A 74 0.79 1.02 -10.17
C ALA A 74 1.99 1.80 -10.69
N PRO A 75 2.92 1.18 -11.44
CA PRO A 75 3.93 1.96 -12.13
C PRO A 75 3.20 2.93 -13.05
N GLU A 76 3.51 4.23 -12.94
CA GLU A 76 3.07 5.18 -13.94
C GLU A 76 3.49 4.63 -15.29
N ALA A 77 2.52 4.40 -16.18
CA ALA A 77 2.83 4.11 -17.56
C ALA A 77 3.67 5.29 -18.02
N LYS A 78 4.98 5.10 -18.23
CA LYS A 78 5.81 6.12 -18.84
C LYS A 78 5.07 6.52 -20.10
N SER A 79 4.53 7.72 -20.14
CA SER A 79 4.24 8.39 -21.39
C SER A 79 5.55 8.31 -22.17
N SER A 80 5.55 7.55 -23.25
CA SER A 80 6.58 7.57 -24.27
C SER A 80 6.62 9.00 -24.82
N GLY A 81 7.29 9.89 -24.09
CA GLY A 81 7.62 11.22 -24.55
C GLY A 81 8.67 11.04 -25.63
N ALA A 82 8.21 11.02 -26.87
CA ALA A 82 9.03 11.29 -28.02
C ALA A 82 9.78 12.61 -27.79
N GLY A 83 11.07 12.49 -27.55
CA GLY A 83 12.04 13.58 -27.57
C GLY A 83 13.20 13.13 -28.45
N GLN A 84 12.95 13.03 -29.76
CA GLN A 84 14.02 13.14 -30.75
C GLN A 84 14.25 14.63 -30.97
N SER A 85 15.45 15.10 -30.63
CA SER A 85 16.14 16.25 -31.23
C SER A 85 17.57 16.23 -30.76
#